data_AF-A0A5C9CHE6-F1
#
_entry.id   AF-A0A5C9CHE6-F1
#
_cell.length_a   1.000
_cell.length_b   1.000
_cell.length_c   1.000
_cell.angle_alpha   90.00
_cell.angle_beta   90.00
_cell.angle_gamma   90.00
#
_symmetry.space_group_name_H-M   'P 1'
#
loop_
_entity.id
_entity.type
_entity.pdbx_description
1 polymer ?
#
loop_
_entity_poly.entity_id
_entity_poly.type
_entity_poly.pdbx_seq_one_letter_code
_entity_poly.pdbx_strand_id
1 'polypeptide(L)'
;MANRLWQKTMGIGLIEPADDMKDETKATNPELMEFLAKELVRLKFDLKEFQRIIYYSKTYQRAATYGELDPEKPYLFPGPLLRRMTAEQVWDSLLTLTMPTPELVVRPDDDEYVATVALTEKTTAEELLKKVDRLAEVRKEENKDKNKRLYKGQELVRASELPQPLPEGHFLRQFGQSDRQSIADSHTDGTVPQLLTMFNGPVTHMMLEQGSVIYNEVTTAPTVEGQINKIFVLVLNRHPTAAEKAVAQKEIKAAGPAGIGNVIWALLNTREFLFVQ
;
A
#
# COMPACT_ATOMS: atom_id res chain seq x y z
N MET A 1 1.00 -8.90 -20.93
CA MET A 1 0.25 -7.92 -20.11
C MET A 1 -0.90 -8.56 -19.35
N ALA A 2 -1.88 -9.19 -20.02
CA ALA A 2 -3.02 -9.84 -19.36
C ALA A 2 -2.60 -10.79 -18.22
N ASN A 3 -1.65 -11.69 -18.47
CA ASN A 3 -1.16 -12.63 -17.45
C ASN A 3 -0.59 -11.94 -16.20
N ARG A 4 0.19 -10.86 -16.37
CA ARG A 4 0.75 -10.08 -15.24
C ARG A 4 -0.32 -9.36 -14.43
N LEU A 5 -1.34 -8.81 -15.09
CA LEU A 5 -2.47 -8.16 -14.40
C LEU A 5 -3.34 -9.18 -13.66
N TRP A 6 -3.56 -10.35 -14.27
CA TRP A 6 -4.23 -11.48 -13.63
C TRP A 6 -3.43 -11.98 -12.42
N GLN A 7 -2.13 -12.22 -12.57
CA GLN A 7 -1.24 -12.63 -11.48
C GLN A 7 -1.25 -11.62 -10.34
N LYS A 8 -1.16 -10.31 -10.63
CA LYS A 8 -1.20 -9.25 -9.60
C LYS A 8 -2.52 -9.21 -8.83
N THR A 9 -3.63 -9.63 -9.45
CA THR A 9 -4.96 -9.61 -8.84
C THR A 9 -5.28 -10.91 -8.11
N MET A 10 -5.05 -12.06 -8.76
CA MET A 10 -5.37 -13.40 -8.25
C MET A 10 -4.24 -14.02 -7.42
N GLY A 11 -3.05 -13.42 -7.41
CA GLY A 11 -1.85 -13.91 -6.71
C GLY A 11 -1.02 -14.92 -7.50
N ILE A 12 -1.58 -15.52 -8.56
CA ILE A 12 -0.88 -16.42 -9.49
C ILE A 12 -1.38 -16.22 -10.91
N GLY A 13 -0.47 -16.32 -11.87
CA GLY A 13 -0.69 -16.20 -13.30
C GLY A 13 -1.36 -17.45 -13.88
N LEU A 14 -1.97 -17.27 -15.05
CA LEU A 14 -2.39 -18.41 -15.89
C LEU A 14 -1.18 -19.09 -16.53
N ILE A 15 -0.07 -18.38 -16.63
CA ILE A 15 1.24 -18.87 -17.04
C ILE A 15 2.24 -18.49 -15.95
N GLU A 16 2.95 -19.47 -15.43
CA GLU A 16 3.99 -19.29 -14.42
C GLU A 16 5.29 -20.01 -14.84
N PRO A 17 6.47 -19.36 -14.69
CA PRO A 17 6.66 -17.99 -14.22
C PRO A 17 6.23 -16.94 -15.26
N ALA A 18 5.66 -15.83 -14.80
CA ALA A 18 5.13 -14.78 -15.70
C ALA A 18 6.16 -14.12 -16.63
N ASP A 19 7.45 -14.24 -16.32
CA ASP A 19 8.55 -13.67 -17.12
C ASP A 19 9.16 -14.67 -18.12
N ASP A 20 8.80 -15.95 -18.08
CA ASP A 20 9.27 -16.99 -19.02
C ASP A 20 8.14 -17.44 -19.98
N MET A 21 7.55 -16.46 -20.66
CA MET A 21 6.54 -16.73 -21.70
C MET A 21 7.24 -16.99 -23.04
N LYS A 22 7.30 -18.27 -23.45
CA LYS A 22 7.78 -18.73 -24.75
C LYS A 22 6.60 -19.16 -25.62
N ASP A 23 6.83 -19.33 -26.92
CA ASP A 23 5.78 -19.77 -27.87
C ASP A 23 5.17 -21.14 -27.51
N GLU A 24 5.93 -21.97 -26.80
CA GLU A 24 5.51 -23.31 -26.33
C GLU A 24 4.76 -23.27 -24.99
N THR A 25 4.81 -22.14 -24.27
CA THR A 25 4.24 -22.03 -22.93
C THR A 25 2.72 -22.02 -22.99
N LYS A 26 2.07 -23.03 -22.42
CA LYS A 26 0.61 -23.13 -22.37
C LYS A 26 0.07 -22.59 -21.07
N ALA A 27 -0.95 -21.73 -21.17
CA ALA A 27 -1.71 -21.31 -20.01
C ALA A 27 -2.47 -22.48 -19.38
N THR A 28 -2.61 -22.46 -18.06
CA THR A 28 -3.46 -23.40 -17.31
C THR A 28 -4.91 -23.42 -17.83
N ASN A 29 -5.39 -22.25 -18.28
CA ASN A 29 -6.66 -22.11 -18.99
C ASN A 29 -6.46 -21.23 -20.24
N PRO A 30 -6.25 -21.83 -21.43
CA PRO A 30 -6.02 -21.08 -22.67
C PRO A 30 -7.20 -20.21 -23.10
N GLU A 31 -8.43 -20.69 -22.92
CA GLU A 31 -9.65 -19.95 -23.28
C GLU A 31 -9.80 -18.67 -22.46
N LEU A 32 -9.54 -18.77 -21.15
CA LEU A 32 -9.53 -17.60 -20.27
C LEU A 32 -8.41 -16.63 -20.65
N MET A 33 -7.21 -17.13 -20.97
CA MET A 33 -6.10 -16.28 -21.38
C MET A 33 -6.41 -15.52 -22.68
N GLU A 34 -7.03 -16.18 -23.66
CA GLU A 34 -7.48 -15.54 -24.90
C GLU A 34 -8.58 -14.50 -24.65
N PHE A 35 -9.56 -14.81 -23.78
CA PHE A 35 -10.59 -13.86 -23.37
C PHE A 35 -9.98 -12.60 -22.74
N LEU A 36 -9.07 -12.75 -21.77
CA LEU A 36 -8.42 -11.63 -21.11
C LEU A 36 -7.58 -10.78 -22.10
N ALA A 37 -6.92 -11.42 -23.07
CA ALA A 37 -6.19 -10.71 -24.10
C ALA A 37 -7.12 -9.89 -25.02
N LYS A 38 -8.24 -10.48 -25.46
CA LYS A 38 -9.27 -9.79 -26.26
C LYS A 38 -9.88 -8.62 -25.49
N GLU A 39 -10.13 -8.78 -24.19
CA GLU A 39 -10.68 -7.71 -23.35
C GLU A 39 -9.73 -6.52 -23.23
N LEU A 40 -8.41 -6.75 -23.09
CA LEU A 40 -7.44 -5.64 -23.13
C LEU A 40 -7.49 -4.86 -24.44
N VAL A 41 -7.54 -5.56 -25.58
CA VAL A 41 -7.63 -4.91 -26.90
C VAL A 41 -8.95 -4.18 -27.05
N ARG A 42 -10.07 -4.79 -26.64
CA ARG A 42 -11.42 -4.20 -26.68
C ARG A 42 -11.49 -2.91 -25.86
N LEU A 43 -10.84 -2.89 -24.70
CA LEU A 43 -10.74 -1.73 -23.82
C LEU A 43 -9.66 -0.72 -24.24
N LYS A 44 -8.97 -0.95 -25.37
CA LYS A 44 -7.86 -0.10 -25.84
C LYS A 44 -6.78 0.09 -24.77
N PHE A 45 -6.48 -0.99 -24.04
CA PHE A 45 -5.50 -1.02 -22.95
C PHE A 45 -5.86 -0.12 -21.75
N ASP A 46 -7.13 0.21 -21.53
CA ASP A 46 -7.60 0.79 -20.27
C ASP A 46 -7.46 -0.22 -19.13
N LEU A 47 -6.37 -0.08 -18.36
CA LEU A 47 -6.02 -0.98 -17.28
C LEU A 47 -7.02 -0.91 -16.11
N LYS A 48 -7.62 0.25 -15.88
CA LYS A 48 -8.57 0.45 -14.78
C LYS A 48 -9.86 -0.30 -15.06
N GLU A 49 -10.37 -0.17 -16.27
CA GLU A 49 -11.55 -0.93 -16.71
C GLU A 49 -11.26 -2.43 -16.80
N PHE A 50 -10.07 -2.82 -17.22
CA PHE A 50 -9.69 -4.24 -17.25
C PHE A 50 -9.63 -4.85 -15.84
N GLN A 51 -9.00 -4.17 -14.88
CA GLN A 51 -9.00 -4.61 -13.48
C GLN A 51 -10.40 -4.65 -12.90
N ARG A 52 -11.26 -3.69 -13.25
CA ARG A 52 -12.68 -3.68 -12.87
C ARG A 52 -13.35 -4.98 -13.32
N ILE A 53 -13.16 -5.42 -14.56
CA ILE A 53 -13.72 -6.70 -15.05
C ILE A 53 -13.27 -7.88 -14.18
N ILE A 54 -11.99 -7.95 -13.81
CA ILE A 54 -11.48 -9.02 -12.95
C ILE A 54 -12.13 -8.94 -11.56
N TYR A 55 -12.19 -7.76 -10.95
CA TYR A 55 -12.74 -7.57 -9.59
C TYR A 55 -14.25 -7.84 -9.49
N TYR A 56 -14.99 -7.62 -10.57
CA TYR A 56 -16.41 -7.97 -10.66
C TYR A 56 -16.65 -9.44 -11.06
N SER A 57 -15.60 -10.21 -11.33
CA SER A 57 -15.76 -11.63 -11.64
C SER A 57 -16.14 -12.44 -10.39
N LYS A 58 -16.96 -13.48 -10.59
CA LYS A 58 -17.25 -14.45 -9.52
C LYS A 58 -15.99 -15.12 -8.99
N THR A 59 -14.96 -15.28 -9.81
CA THR A 59 -13.70 -15.92 -9.42
C THR A 59 -12.94 -15.08 -8.40
N TYR A 60 -12.87 -13.76 -8.62
CA TYR A 60 -12.20 -12.85 -7.69
C TYR A 60 -12.98 -12.67 -6.38
N GLN A 61 -14.32 -12.64 -6.46
CA GLN A 61 -15.19 -12.45 -5.29
C GLN A 61 -15.36 -13.71 -4.42
N ARG A 62 -14.68 -14.81 -4.74
CA ARG A 62 -14.65 -16.00 -3.88
C ARG A 62 -13.67 -15.81 -2.75
N ALA A 63 -13.86 -16.57 -1.67
CA ALA A 63 -12.94 -16.57 -0.54
C ALA A 63 -11.51 -16.89 -1.03
N ALA A 64 -10.53 -16.16 -0.49
CA ALA A 64 -9.13 -16.46 -0.73
C ALA A 64 -8.81 -17.91 -0.36
N THR A 65 -7.97 -18.54 -1.17
CA THR A 65 -7.44 -19.87 -0.90
C THR A 65 -6.29 -19.77 0.08
N TYR A 66 -6.37 -20.58 1.14
CA TYR A 66 -5.34 -20.73 2.16
C TYR A 66 -4.60 -22.05 1.92
N GLY A 67 -3.27 -22.04 1.93
CA GLY A 67 -2.46 -23.26 1.90
C GLY A 67 -1.27 -23.17 0.95
N GLU A 68 -0.39 -24.16 1.06
CA GLU A 68 0.74 -24.32 0.16
C GLU A 68 0.25 -24.78 -1.21
N LEU A 69 0.82 -24.17 -2.25
CA LEU A 69 0.57 -24.59 -3.62
C LEU A 69 1.45 -25.78 -3.96
N ASP A 70 0.85 -26.79 -4.57
CA ASP A 70 1.58 -27.89 -5.17
C ASP A 70 2.15 -27.41 -6.51
N PRO A 71 3.48 -27.26 -6.65
CA PRO A 71 4.10 -26.75 -7.87
C PRO A 71 3.92 -27.69 -9.07
N GLU A 72 3.58 -28.97 -8.83
CA GLU A 72 3.33 -29.94 -9.90
C GLU A 72 1.88 -29.89 -10.40
N LYS A 73 0.98 -29.21 -9.68
CA LYS A 73 -0.44 -29.14 -10.03
C LYS A 73 -0.85 -27.75 -10.52
N PRO A 74 -1.66 -27.67 -11.58
CA PRO A 74 -2.21 -26.40 -12.01
C PRO A 74 -3.15 -25.80 -10.94
N TYR A 75 -2.99 -24.52 -10.63
CA TYR A 75 -3.94 -23.81 -9.80
C TYR A 75 -5.19 -23.46 -10.62
N LEU A 76 -6.33 -24.07 -10.28
CA LEU A 76 -7.59 -23.93 -11.04
C LEU A 76 -8.48 -22.76 -10.56
N PHE A 77 -7.90 -21.78 -9.85
CA PHE A 77 -8.58 -20.57 -9.40
C PHE A 77 -9.93 -20.80 -8.67
N PRO A 78 -9.97 -21.61 -7.60
CA PRO A 78 -11.15 -21.66 -6.71
C PRO A 78 -11.44 -20.29 -6.06
N GLY A 79 -10.44 -19.42 -5.96
CA GLY A 79 -10.47 -18.04 -5.52
C GLY A 79 -9.10 -17.36 -5.74
N PRO A 80 -8.92 -16.09 -5.36
CA PRO A 80 -7.60 -15.48 -5.29
C PRO A 80 -6.73 -16.19 -4.24
N LEU A 81 -5.42 -16.09 -4.35
CA LEU A 81 -4.52 -16.56 -3.30
C LEU A 81 -4.45 -15.55 -2.17
N LEU A 82 -4.47 -16.06 -0.94
CA LEU A 82 -4.10 -15.25 0.21
C LEU A 82 -2.66 -14.77 0.03
N ARG A 83 -2.46 -13.46 -0.06
CA ARG A 83 -1.15 -12.87 -0.26
C ARG A 83 -0.90 -11.76 0.74
N ARG A 84 0.34 -11.65 1.20
CA ARG A 84 0.71 -10.52 2.04
C ARG A 84 0.76 -9.24 1.20
N MET A 85 0.39 -8.12 1.80
CA MET A 85 0.54 -6.80 1.23
C MET A 85 2.02 -6.46 0.99
N THR A 86 2.30 -5.74 -0.10
CA THR A 86 3.61 -5.13 -0.32
C THR A 86 3.86 -3.98 0.66
N ALA A 87 5.12 -3.54 0.77
CA ALA A 87 5.49 -2.40 1.60
C ALA A 87 4.61 -1.17 1.32
N GLU A 88 4.39 -0.85 0.04
CA GLU A 88 3.58 0.25 -0.43
C GLU A 88 2.12 0.09 -0.04
N GLN A 89 1.56 -1.12 -0.17
CA GLN A 89 0.18 -1.40 0.22
C GLN A 89 -0.02 -1.25 1.73
N VAL A 90 0.92 -1.74 2.55
CA VAL A 90 0.84 -1.54 4.02
C VAL A 90 0.95 -0.06 4.36
N TRP A 91 1.92 0.64 3.76
CA TRP A 91 2.12 2.07 3.98
C TRP A 91 0.90 2.91 3.61
N ASP A 92 0.34 2.73 2.42
CA ASP A 92 -0.83 3.49 1.96
C ASP A 92 -2.08 3.16 2.79
N SER A 93 -2.21 1.92 3.28
CA SER A 93 -3.29 1.51 4.19
C SER A 93 -3.17 2.22 5.54
N LEU A 94 -1.96 2.28 6.11
CA LEU A 94 -1.70 3.06 7.34
C LEU A 94 -1.95 4.55 7.10
N LEU A 95 -1.48 5.10 5.98
CA LEU A 95 -1.63 6.51 5.65
C LEU A 95 -3.09 6.94 5.62
N THR A 96 -3.96 6.14 4.99
CA THR A 96 -5.41 6.37 4.92
C THR A 96 -6.08 6.45 6.29
N LEU A 97 -5.55 5.71 7.28
CA LEU A 97 -6.06 5.74 8.65
C LEU A 97 -5.49 6.89 9.47
N THR A 98 -4.42 7.52 9.00
CA THR A 98 -3.72 8.59 9.71
C THR A 98 -4.10 9.98 9.24
N MET A 99 -4.29 10.21 7.95
CA MET A 99 -4.53 11.53 7.40
C MET A 99 -5.70 11.55 6.42
N PRO A 100 -6.48 12.64 6.38
CA PRO A 100 -7.58 12.75 5.44
C PRO A 100 -7.03 12.89 4.02
N THR A 101 -7.67 12.19 3.08
CA THR A 101 -7.46 12.34 1.63
C THR A 101 -5.98 12.32 1.21
N PRO A 102 -5.20 11.27 1.55
CA PRO A 102 -3.79 11.18 1.17
C PRO A 102 -3.55 11.26 -0.36
N GLU A 103 -4.56 10.91 -1.16
CA GLU A 103 -4.54 11.01 -2.62
C GLU A 103 -4.45 12.43 -3.18
N LEU A 104 -4.81 13.45 -2.39
CA LEU A 104 -4.71 14.85 -2.78
C LEU A 104 -3.30 15.41 -2.55
N VAL A 105 -2.47 14.69 -1.80
CA VAL A 105 -1.11 15.10 -1.50
C VAL A 105 -0.18 14.53 -2.56
N VAL A 106 0.12 15.37 -3.53
CA VAL A 106 0.98 15.04 -4.67
C VAL A 106 2.30 15.78 -4.52
N ARG A 107 3.40 15.13 -4.93
CA ARG A 107 4.70 15.80 -4.99
C ARG A 107 4.63 16.96 -6.01
N PRO A 108 5.19 18.13 -5.72
CA PRO A 108 5.34 19.19 -6.72
C PRO A 108 6.05 18.70 -7.98
N ASP A 109 5.75 19.32 -9.11
CA ASP A 109 6.43 19.01 -10.37
C ASP A 109 7.92 19.39 -10.27
N ASP A 110 8.76 18.61 -10.94
CA ASP A 110 10.21 18.81 -10.97
C ASP A 110 10.61 19.91 -11.98
N ASP A 111 9.67 20.47 -12.75
CA ASP A 111 9.91 21.53 -13.75
C ASP A 111 10.75 22.70 -13.21
N GLU A 112 10.42 23.19 -12.01
CA GLU A 112 11.12 24.32 -11.42
C GLU A 112 12.55 23.92 -11.00
N TYR A 113 12.71 22.74 -10.40
CA TYR A 113 14.02 22.19 -10.08
C TYR A 113 14.86 22.01 -11.36
N VAL A 114 14.29 21.37 -12.39
CA VAL A 114 14.93 21.13 -13.69
C VAL A 114 15.37 22.45 -14.33
N ALA A 115 14.54 23.50 -14.29
CA ALA A 115 14.89 24.81 -14.82
C ALA A 115 16.11 25.44 -14.11
N THR A 116 16.26 25.20 -12.80
CA THR A 116 17.43 25.71 -12.04
C THR A 116 18.71 24.93 -12.29
N VAL A 117 18.63 23.62 -12.55
CA VAL A 117 19.81 22.77 -12.75
C VAL A 117 20.18 22.56 -14.22
N ALA A 118 19.28 22.85 -15.15
CA ALA A 118 19.53 22.72 -16.58
C ALA A 118 20.62 23.68 -17.04
N LEU A 119 21.74 23.11 -17.48
CA LEU A 119 22.88 23.85 -18.03
C LEU A 119 22.95 23.60 -19.55
N THR A 120 23.14 24.68 -20.30
CA THR A 120 23.46 24.64 -21.73
C THR A 120 24.88 25.13 -21.98
N GLU A 121 25.45 24.83 -23.15
CA GLU A 121 26.77 25.32 -23.56
C GLU A 121 26.90 26.85 -23.54
N LYS A 122 25.78 27.58 -23.55
CA LYS A 122 25.73 29.05 -23.54
C LYS A 122 25.57 29.65 -22.14
N THR A 123 25.47 28.83 -21.09
CA THR A 123 25.22 29.31 -19.72
C THR A 123 26.43 30.10 -19.23
N THR A 124 26.23 31.37 -18.93
CA THR A 124 27.32 32.24 -18.45
C THR A 124 27.57 32.07 -16.96
N ALA A 125 28.75 32.49 -16.47
CA ALA A 125 29.06 32.46 -15.04
C ALA A 125 28.06 33.27 -14.19
N GLU A 126 27.58 34.41 -14.70
CA GLU A 126 26.55 35.20 -14.01
C GLU A 126 25.19 34.49 -13.95
N GLU A 127 24.82 33.81 -15.04
CA GLU A 127 23.60 33.01 -15.09
C GLU A 127 23.68 31.80 -14.14
N LEU A 128 24.85 31.15 -14.06
CA LEU A 128 25.12 30.08 -13.10
C LEU A 128 24.92 30.54 -11.66
N LEU A 129 25.47 31.70 -11.28
CA LEU A 129 25.29 32.25 -9.92
C LEU A 129 23.81 32.49 -9.60
N LYS A 130 23.05 33.08 -10.53
CA LYS A 130 21.60 33.27 -10.36
C LYS A 130 20.84 31.96 -10.22
N LYS A 131 21.24 30.92 -10.98
CA LYS A 131 20.65 29.57 -10.89
C LYS A 131 20.95 28.91 -9.55
N VAL A 132 22.16 29.08 -9.00
CA VAL A 132 22.54 28.58 -7.67
C VAL A 132 21.69 29.24 -6.58
N ASP A 133 21.52 30.57 -6.64
CA ASP A 133 20.66 31.29 -5.69
C ASP A 133 19.20 30.86 -5.80
N ARG A 134 18.69 30.68 -7.03
CA ARG A 134 17.32 30.19 -7.25
C ARG A 134 17.14 28.77 -6.71
N LEU A 135 18.09 27.88 -6.96
CA LEU A 135 18.08 26.50 -6.46
C LEU A 135 18.02 26.46 -4.92
N ALA A 136 18.71 27.38 -4.24
CA ALA A 136 18.66 27.47 -2.78
C ALA A 136 17.25 27.85 -2.28
N GLU A 137 16.56 28.79 -2.93
CA GLU A 137 15.18 29.15 -2.57
C GLU A 137 14.18 28.03 -2.92
N VAL A 138 14.30 27.39 -4.08
CA VAL A 138 13.44 26.23 -4.46
C VAL A 138 13.56 25.12 -3.41
N ARG A 139 14.78 24.72 -3.04
CA ARG A 139 15.00 23.71 -2.00
C ARG A 139 14.42 24.11 -0.65
N LYS A 140 14.45 25.40 -0.31
CA LYS A 140 13.91 25.90 0.96
C LYS A 140 12.38 25.85 0.96
N GLU A 141 11.73 26.15 -0.16
CA GLU A 141 10.29 26.01 -0.33
C GLU A 141 9.86 24.55 -0.28
N GLU A 142 10.55 23.65 -0.99
CA GLU A 142 10.34 22.19 -0.94
C GLU A 142 10.49 21.65 0.49
N ASN A 143 11.57 22.03 1.18
CA ASN A 143 11.80 21.61 2.56
C ASN A 143 10.72 22.13 3.51
N LYS A 144 10.28 23.38 3.34
CA LYS A 144 9.18 23.93 4.13
C LYS A 144 7.89 23.15 3.92
N ASP A 145 7.59 22.76 2.69
CA ASP A 145 6.38 22.02 2.38
C ASP A 145 6.45 20.57 2.88
N LYS A 146 7.58 19.89 2.65
CA LYS A 146 7.89 18.57 3.20
C LYS A 146 7.77 18.53 4.73
N ASN A 147 8.29 19.55 5.42
CA ASN A 147 8.25 19.61 6.88
C ASN A 147 6.83 19.67 7.45
N LYS A 148 5.83 20.17 6.70
CA LYS A 148 4.43 20.15 7.14
C LYS A 148 3.86 18.73 7.19
N ARG A 149 4.41 17.83 6.39
CA ARG A 149 3.98 16.43 6.25
C ARG A 149 4.92 15.45 6.94
N LEU A 150 5.94 15.95 7.65
CA LEU A 150 6.91 15.11 8.30
C LEU A 150 6.42 14.74 9.69
N TYR A 151 6.29 13.44 9.95
CA TYR A 151 5.95 12.91 11.26
C TYR A 151 7.06 11.99 11.75
N LYS A 152 7.77 12.40 12.80
CA LYS A 152 8.90 11.66 13.41
C LYS A 152 9.88 11.10 12.35
N GLY A 153 10.18 11.90 11.33
CA GLY A 153 11.11 11.55 10.24
C GLY A 153 10.50 10.77 9.08
N GLN A 154 9.22 10.41 9.12
CA GLN A 154 8.50 9.80 8.00
C GLN A 154 7.67 10.87 7.27
N GLU A 155 7.82 10.97 5.95
CA GLU A 155 7.03 11.91 5.14
C GLU A 155 5.68 11.26 4.78
N LEU A 156 4.58 11.85 5.24
CA LEU A 156 3.22 11.32 5.11
C LEU A 156 2.63 11.65 3.73
N VAL A 157 3.07 10.91 2.72
CA VAL A 157 2.53 10.93 1.35
C VAL A 157 2.42 9.51 0.83
N ARG A 158 1.61 9.28 -0.21
CA ARG A 158 1.48 7.94 -0.79
C ARG A 158 2.82 7.38 -1.22
N ALA A 159 2.98 6.07 -1.18
CA ALA A 159 4.22 5.43 -1.58
C ALA A 159 4.65 5.76 -3.02
N SER A 160 3.69 6.05 -3.91
CA SER A 160 3.94 6.49 -5.29
C SER A 160 4.57 7.89 -5.41
N GLU A 161 4.38 8.74 -4.39
CA GLU A 161 4.91 10.11 -4.35
C GLU A 161 6.30 10.16 -3.71
N LEU A 162 6.71 9.09 -3.02
CA LEU A 162 8.01 8.99 -2.39
C LEU A 162 9.09 8.58 -3.41
N PRO A 163 10.32 9.10 -3.26
CA PRO A 163 11.43 8.64 -4.08
C PRO A 163 11.71 7.16 -3.82
N GLN A 164 12.28 6.48 -4.80
CA GLN A 164 12.79 5.10 -4.63
C GLN A 164 14.28 5.10 -4.96
N PRO A 165 15.14 4.37 -4.22
CA PRO A 165 14.85 3.73 -2.94
C PRO A 165 14.82 4.76 -1.82
N LEU A 166 14.07 4.46 -0.75
CA LEU A 166 14.15 5.25 0.49
C LEU A 166 15.36 4.84 1.35
N PRO A 167 15.75 5.65 2.35
CA PRO A 167 16.77 5.27 3.32
C PRO A 167 16.38 4.00 4.10
N GLU A 168 17.36 3.20 4.53
CA GLU A 168 17.12 1.91 5.23
C GLU A 168 16.25 2.03 6.49
N GLY A 169 16.29 3.17 7.18
CA GLY A 169 15.44 3.44 8.34
C GLY A 169 13.98 3.78 8.02
N HIS A 170 13.61 3.92 6.74
CA HIS A 170 12.26 4.23 6.33
C HIS A 170 11.35 2.98 6.39
N PHE A 171 10.07 3.19 6.74
CA PHE A 171 9.08 2.11 6.83
C PHE A 171 9.07 1.21 5.57
N LEU A 172 8.94 1.83 4.39
CA LEU A 172 8.92 1.11 3.11
C LEU A 172 10.14 0.20 2.89
N ARG A 173 11.34 0.62 3.29
CA ARG A 173 12.55 -0.22 3.17
C ARG A 173 12.50 -1.41 4.12
N GLN A 174 12.08 -1.20 5.36
CA GLN A 174 11.93 -2.28 6.34
C GLN A 174 10.88 -3.32 5.91
N PHE A 175 9.87 -2.89 5.16
CA PHE A 175 8.78 -3.74 4.66
C PHE A 175 9.04 -4.37 3.29
N GLY A 176 10.25 -4.21 2.74
CA GLY A 176 10.67 -4.92 1.53
C GLY A 176 10.53 -4.12 0.23
N GLN A 177 10.56 -2.79 0.27
CA GLN A 177 10.77 -1.98 -0.94
C GLN A 177 12.17 -2.27 -1.53
N SER A 178 12.28 -2.43 -2.85
CA SER A 178 13.55 -2.70 -3.55
C SER A 178 14.60 -1.58 -3.37
N ASP A 179 15.89 -1.95 -3.37
CA ASP A 179 17.03 -1.06 -3.17
C ASP A 179 17.65 -0.48 -4.45
N ARG A 180 17.07 -0.78 -5.63
CA ARG A 180 17.59 -0.50 -6.98
C ARG A 180 18.94 -1.13 -7.33
N GLN A 181 19.62 -1.82 -6.42
CA GLN A 181 20.88 -2.52 -6.71
C GLN A 181 20.63 -3.85 -7.40
N SER A 182 19.53 -4.52 -7.01
CA SER A 182 19.09 -5.77 -7.58
C SER A 182 17.73 -5.63 -8.29
N ILE A 183 17.57 -6.37 -9.38
CA ILE A 183 16.31 -6.39 -10.14
C ILE A 183 15.28 -7.16 -9.32
N ALA A 184 14.12 -6.53 -9.07
CA ALA A 184 12.99 -7.15 -8.39
C ALA A 184 13.29 -7.67 -6.97
N ASP A 185 14.21 -7.01 -6.24
CA ASP A 185 14.53 -7.33 -4.84
C ASP A 185 13.44 -6.92 -3.82
N SER A 186 12.25 -6.57 -4.29
CA SER A 186 11.12 -6.34 -3.39
C SER A 186 10.59 -7.67 -2.87
N HIS A 187 10.33 -7.77 -1.57
CA HIS A 187 9.82 -8.99 -0.96
C HIS A 187 8.65 -8.71 -0.02
N THR A 188 7.88 -9.75 0.30
CA THR A 188 6.76 -9.69 1.25
C THR A 188 6.97 -10.60 2.46
N ASP A 189 8.18 -11.13 2.64
CA ASP A 189 8.49 -12.02 3.77
C ASP A 189 8.33 -11.33 5.12
N GLY A 190 7.91 -12.12 6.11
CA GLY A 190 7.75 -11.67 7.49
C GLY A 190 9.03 -11.73 8.26
N THR A 191 9.44 -10.55 8.72
CA THR A 191 10.62 -10.43 9.56
C THR A 191 10.23 -9.92 10.95
N VAL A 192 10.99 -10.34 11.97
CA VAL A 192 10.83 -9.84 13.33
C VAL A 192 10.97 -8.31 13.39
N PRO A 193 11.94 -7.67 12.69
CA PRO A 193 12.01 -6.22 12.61
C PRO A 193 10.72 -5.55 12.12
N GLN A 194 10.05 -6.07 11.08
CA GLN A 194 8.78 -5.51 10.60
C GLN A 194 7.69 -5.54 11.68
N LEU A 195 7.59 -6.65 12.41
CA LEU A 195 6.66 -6.76 13.53
C LEU A 195 7.01 -5.75 14.63
N LEU A 196 8.29 -5.62 15.00
CA LEU A 196 8.72 -4.62 15.99
C LEU A 196 8.43 -3.18 15.52
N THR A 197 8.55 -2.90 14.22
CA THR A 197 8.16 -1.62 13.62
C THR A 197 6.65 -1.40 13.69
N MET A 198 5.80 -2.42 13.54
CA MET A 198 4.36 -2.25 13.77
C MET A 198 4.05 -1.97 15.25
N PHE A 199 4.77 -2.60 16.17
CA PHE A 199 4.54 -2.43 17.60
C PHE A 199 4.97 -1.06 18.13
N ASN A 200 6.13 -0.57 17.68
CA ASN A 200 6.80 0.60 18.26
C ASN A 200 7.06 1.74 17.25
N GLY A 201 6.65 1.56 15.99
CA GLY A 201 6.95 2.50 14.93
C GLY A 201 6.19 3.81 15.05
N PRO A 202 6.72 4.90 14.47
CA PRO A 202 6.08 6.21 14.56
C PRO A 202 4.69 6.21 13.92
N VAL A 203 4.53 5.55 12.76
CA VAL A 203 3.27 5.57 12.01
C VAL A 203 2.14 4.90 12.79
N THR A 204 2.40 3.79 13.48
CA THR A 204 1.36 3.10 14.26
C THR A 204 0.97 3.88 15.51
N HIS A 205 1.89 4.62 16.12
CA HIS A 205 1.56 5.56 17.19
C HIS A 205 0.74 6.75 16.72
N MET A 206 1.03 7.30 15.53
CA MET A 206 0.28 8.43 14.97
C MET A 206 -1.22 8.14 14.84
N MET A 207 -1.58 6.90 14.50
CA MET A 207 -2.97 6.46 14.39
C MET A 207 -3.74 6.53 15.72
N LEU A 208 -3.04 6.52 16.84
CA LEU A 208 -3.63 6.62 18.18
C LEU A 208 -3.65 8.07 18.69
N GLU A 209 -3.00 8.99 17.98
CA GLU A 209 -2.93 10.40 18.34
C GLU A 209 -4.17 11.16 17.85
N GLN A 210 -4.54 12.20 18.62
CA GLN A 210 -5.62 13.10 18.27
C GLN A 210 -5.31 13.81 16.94
N GLY A 211 -6.30 13.88 16.05
CA GLY A 211 -6.13 14.46 14.72
C GLY A 211 -5.97 13.40 13.63
N SER A 212 -5.64 12.15 13.97
CA SER A 212 -5.67 11.06 13.00
C SER A 212 -7.09 10.70 12.57
N VAL A 213 -7.25 10.23 11.33
CA VAL A 213 -8.57 9.88 10.77
C VAL A 213 -9.26 8.83 11.60
N ILE A 214 -8.58 7.72 11.92
CA ILE A 214 -9.16 6.64 12.71
C ILE A 214 -9.57 7.11 14.11
N TYR A 215 -8.75 7.91 14.78
CA TYR A 215 -9.08 8.45 16.10
C TYR A 215 -10.34 9.33 16.03
N ASN A 216 -10.38 10.27 15.09
CA ASN A 216 -11.51 11.19 14.93
C ASN A 216 -12.80 10.43 14.55
N GLU A 217 -12.71 9.48 13.62
CA GLU A 217 -13.85 8.68 13.21
C GLU A 217 -14.41 7.83 14.33
N VAL A 218 -13.55 7.19 15.13
CA VAL A 218 -14.00 6.35 16.24
C VAL A 218 -14.61 7.21 17.35
N THR A 219 -13.99 8.33 17.71
CA THR A 219 -14.48 9.21 18.79
C THR A 219 -15.81 9.90 18.47
N THR A 220 -16.17 10.07 17.20
CA THR A 220 -17.50 10.59 16.81
C THR A 220 -18.64 9.59 17.00
N ALA A 221 -18.35 8.29 17.14
CA ALA A 221 -19.39 7.29 17.36
C ALA A 221 -19.94 7.38 18.81
N PRO A 222 -21.29 7.48 18.98
CA PRO A 222 -21.89 7.76 20.28
C PRO A 222 -21.91 6.56 21.24
N THR A 223 -21.76 5.34 20.72
CA THR A 223 -21.82 4.10 21.52
C THR A 223 -20.53 3.33 21.39
N VAL A 224 -20.14 2.61 22.46
CA VAL A 224 -18.97 1.70 22.45
C VAL A 224 -19.10 0.66 21.34
N GLU A 225 -20.32 0.16 21.09
CA GLU A 225 -20.57 -0.73 19.97
C GLU A 225 -20.32 -0.06 18.61
N GLY A 226 -20.78 1.18 18.42
CA GLY A 226 -20.52 1.94 17.20
C GLY A 226 -19.03 2.21 17.00
N GLN A 227 -18.30 2.48 18.09
CA GLN A 227 -16.84 2.63 18.08
C GLN A 227 -16.16 1.35 17.60
N ILE A 228 -16.49 0.20 18.18
CA ILE A 228 -15.92 -1.09 17.76
C ILE A 228 -16.25 -1.37 16.29
N ASN A 229 -17.49 -1.18 15.87
CA ASN A 229 -17.89 -1.38 14.47
C ASN A 229 -17.08 -0.49 13.52
N LYS A 230 -16.88 0.79 13.86
CA LYS A 230 -16.04 1.70 13.07
C LYS A 230 -14.58 1.24 13.03
N ILE A 231 -14.00 0.82 14.15
CA ILE A 231 -12.61 0.32 14.19
C ILE A 231 -12.44 -0.86 13.21
N PHE A 232 -13.32 -1.84 13.26
CA PHE A 232 -13.24 -3.02 12.39
C PHE A 232 -13.44 -2.69 10.91
N VAL A 233 -14.39 -1.80 10.59
CA VAL A 233 -14.60 -1.37 9.19
C VAL A 233 -13.41 -0.57 8.67
N LEU A 234 -12.84 0.32 9.48
CA LEU A 234 -11.67 1.12 9.07
C LEU A 234 -10.42 0.26 8.91
N VAL A 235 -10.14 -0.64 9.84
CA VAL A 235 -8.88 -1.42 9.85
C VAL A 235 -8.97 -2.68 8.97
N LEU A 236 -10.10 -3.39 8.98
CA LEU A 236 -10.25 -4.71 8.34
C LEU A 236 -11.30 -4.74 7.21
N ASN A 237 -11.95 -3.62 6.89
CA ASN A 237 -12.99 -3.53 5.85
C ASN A 237 -14.18 -4.50 6.04
N ARG A 238 -14.47 -4.90 7.28
CA ARG A 238 -15.62 -5.75 7.63
C ARG A 238 -16.17 -5.41 9.00
N HIS A 239 -17.35 -5.93 9.32
CA HIS A 239 -17.89 -5.87 10.67
C HIS A 239 -17.25 -6.92 11.60
N PRO A 240 -17.18 -6.66 12.91
CA PRO A 240 -16.71 -7.64 13.88
C PRO A 240 -17.68 -8.81 13.99
N THR A 241 -17.15 -10.00 14.25
CA THR A 241 -17.95 -11.15 14.69
C THR A 241 -18.44 -10.93 16.13
N ALA A 242 -19.43 -11.72 16.55
CA ALA A 242 -19.94 -11.64 17.92
C ALA A 242 -18.86 -11.90 18.99
N ALA A 243 -17.92 -12.82 18.72
CA ALA A 243 -16.81 -13.13 19.62
C ALA A 243 -15.80 -11.98 19.70
N GLU A 244 -15.37 -11.43 18.55
CA GLU A 244 -14.46 -10.29 18.50
C GLU A 244 -15.04 -9.06 19.19
N LYS A 245 -16.33 -8.79 18.95
CA LYS A 245 -17.05 -7.70 19.59
C LYS A 245 -17.07 -7.86 21.11
N ALA A 246 -17.33 -9.06 21.63
CA ALA A 246 -17.34 -9.32 23.06
C ALA A 246 -15.96 -9.09 23.71
N VAL A 247 -14.88 -9.50 23.04
CA VAL A 247 -13.51 -9.26 23.50
C VAL A 247 -13.17 -7.78 23.49
N ALA A 248 -13.49 -7.06 22.40
CA ALA A 248 -13.24 -5.62 22.30
C ALA A 248 -14.04 -4.83 23.34
N GLN A 249 -15.31 -5.18 23.58
CA GLN A 249 -16.14 -4.57 24.63
C GLN A 249 -15.55 -4.79 26.02
N LYS A 250 -15.03 -5.99 26.30
CA LYS A 250 -14.38 -6.31 27.57
C LYS A 250 -13.14 -5.45 27.77
N GLU A 251 -12.31 -5.29 26.75
CA GLU A 251 -11.10 -4.48 26.79
C GLU A 251 -11.41 -3.00 27.02
N ILE A 252 -12.35 -2.43 26.24
CA ILE A 252 -12.75 -1.02 26.39
C ILE A 252 -13.35 -0.76 27.77
N LYS A 253 -14.12 -1.71 28.32
CA LYS A 253 -14.68 -1.57 29.67
C LYS A 253 -13.60 -1.62 30.76
N ALA A 254 -12.54 -2.41 30.57
CA ALA A 254 -11.46 -2.56 31.52
C ALA A 254 -10.47 -1.39 31.50
N ALA A 255 -10.08 -0.92 30.31
CA ALA A 255 -9.06 0.11 30.12
C ALA A 255 -9.62 1.52 29.87
N GLY A 256 -10.95 1.68 29.79
CA GLY A 256 -11.59 2.97 29.55
C GLY A 256 -11.21 3.56 28.18
N PRO A 257 -10.93 4.88 28.08
CA PRO A 257 -10.53 5.52 26.82
C PRO A 257 -9.30 4.89 26.16
N ALA A 258 -8.35 4.38 26.95
CA ALA A 258 -7.16 3.70 26.43
C ALA A 258 -7.51 2.37 25.74
N GLY A 259 -8.61 1.71 26.13
CA GLY A 259 -9.04 0.44 25.54
C GLY A 259 -9.39 0.55 24.06
N ILE A 260 -9.86 1.72 23.60
CA ILE A 260 -10.08 1.97 22.16
C ILE A 260 -8.76 1.87 21.39
N GLY A 261 -7.71 2.51 21.91
CA GLY A 261 -6.37 2.45 21.33
C GLY A 261 -5.80 1.04 21.35
N ASN A 262 -6.03 0.28 22.44
CA ASN A 262 -5.61 -1.11 22.54
C ASN A 262 -6.28 -2.00 21.47
N VAL A 263 -7.58 -1.80 21.21
CA VAL A 263 -8.29 -2.56 20.16
C VAL A 263 -7.75 -2.20 18.77
N ILE A 264 -7.57 -0.91 18.46
CA ILE A 264 -6.97 -0.47 17.19
C ILE A 264 -5.58 -1.09 17.01
N TRP A 265 -4.73 -0.95 18.02
CA TRP A 265 -3.37 -1.47 18.00
C TRP A 265 -3.33 -3.00 17.85
N ALA A 266 -4.21 -3.72 18.54
CA ALA A 266 -4.31 -5.17 18.41
C ALA A 266 -4.68 -5.57 16.98
N LEU A 267 -5.67 -4.92 16.36
CA LEU A 267 -6.10 -5.24 14.99
C LEU A 267 -5.00 -4.98 13.96
N LEU A 268 -4.26 -3.87 14.06
CA LEU A 268 -3.15 -3.53 13.16
C LEU A 268 -2.01 -4.55 13.20
N ASN A 269 -1.85 -5.22 14.34
CA ASN A 269 -0.82 -6.24 14.53
C ASN A 269 -1.33 -7.67 14.26
N THR A 270 -2.57 -7.83 13.82
CA THR A 270 -3.06 -9.14 13.36
C THR A 270 -2.47 -9.51 12.00
N ARG A 271 -2.44 -10.81 11.73
CA ARG A 271 -2.15 -11.30 10.37
C ARG A 271 -3.23 -10.86 9.38
N GLU A 272 -4.47 -10.70 9.82
CA GLU A 272 -5.55 -10.29 8.94
C GLU A 272 -5.27 -8.93 8.30
N PHE A 273 -4.77 -7.96 9.07
CA PHE A 273 -4.42 -6.64 8.55
C PHE A 273 -3.34 -6.68 7.46
N LEU A 274 -2.35 -7.58 7.56
CA LEU A 274 -1.21 -7.62 6.64
C LEU A 274 -1.47 -8.36 5.33
N PHE A 275 -2.65 -8.96 5.14
CA PHE A 275 -2.93 -9.83 4.00
C PHE A 275 -4.13 -9.33 3.18
N VAL A 276 -4.00 -9.45 1.86
CA VAL A 276 -5.09 -9.23 0.91
C VAL A 276 -5.89 -10.52 0.81
N GLN A 277 -7.19 -10.44 1.10
CA GLN A 277 -8.15 -11.55 1.11
C GLN A 277 -9.21 -11.39 0.02
#